data_AF-A7ZF40-F1
#
_entry.id   AF-A7ZF40-F1
#
_cell.length_a   1.000
_cell.length_b   1.000
_cell.length_c   1.000
_cell.angle_alpha   90.00
_cell.angle_beta   90.00
_cell.angle_gamma   90.00
#
_symmetry.space_group_name_H-M   'P 1'
#
loop_
_entity.id
_entity.type
_entity.pdbx_description
1 polymer ?
#
loop_
_entity_poly.entity_id
_entity_poly.type
_entity_poly.pdbx_seq_one_letter_code
_entity_poly.pdbx_strand_id
1 'polypeptide(L)'
;MRAQIEPDFESARKKYDEILEQILAYTDYCDEFGDEDGEEYRKVEQRLAKISGKDMSKFSLYEWWEAEGAENLAFDIALPEPKVVPDITKDELSVIVERMLAPVPEFDDDFLEAFYVRVKFACEGAYFAEFLKLNFAKTFSFELFERREIEGVMRELSANEIVKILWGKRG
;
A
#
# COMPACT_ATOMS: atom_id res chain seq x y z
N MET A 1 12.51 11.15 -8.42
CA MET A 1 12.80 10.16 -7.37
C MET A 1 13.27 8.88 -8.04
N ARG A 2 14.14 8.07 -7.43
CA ARG A 2 14.66 6.84 -8.06
C ARG A 2 13.66 5.69 -8.01
N ALA A 3 13.75 4.78 -8.97
CA ALA A 3 12.85 3.63 -9.13
C ALA A 3 12.79 2.69 -7.91
N GLN A 4 13.80 2.67 -7.04
CA GLN A 4 13.79 1.85 -5.82
C GLN A 4 12.82 2.35 -4.75
N ILE A 5 12.40 3.61 -4.85
CA ILE A 5 11.47 4.26 -3.92
C ILE A 5 10.08 4.37 -4.53
N GLU A 6 9.98 4.55 -5.85
CA GLU A 6 8.68 4.66 -6.53
C GLU A 6 7.88 3.34 -6.47
N PRO A 7 6.55 3.38 -6.29
CA PRO A 7 5.69 2.23 -6.48
C PRO A 7 5.76 1.75 -7.95
N ASP A 8 5.97 0.46 -8.15
CA ASP A 8 6.10 -0.14 -9.49
C ASP A 8 4.74 -0.58 -10.04
N PHE A 9 3.98 0.40 -10.51
CA PHE A 9 2.66 0.20 -11.12
C PHE A 9 2.71 -0.67 -12.38
N GLU A 10 3.82 -0.65 -13.14
CA GLU A 10 3.97 -1.45 -14.35
C GLU A 10 4.08 -2.94 -14.02
N SER A 11 4.83 -3.29 -12.97
CA SER A 11 4.88 -4.66 -12.47
C SER A 11 3.54 -5.11 -11.88
N ALA A 12 2.83 -4.21 -11.19
CA ALA A 12 1.50 -4.49 -10.65
C ALA A 12 0.50 -4.79 -11.78
N ARG A 13 0.42 -3.92 -12.79
CA ARG A 13 -0.48 -4.03 -13.95
C ARG A 13 -0.35 -5.37 -14.67
N LYS A 14 0.88 -5.87 -14.84
CA LYS A 14 1.14 -7.15 -15.52
C LYS A 14 0.56 -8.38 -14.80
N LYS A 15 0.28 -8.27 -13.51
CA LYS A 15 -0.21 -9.38 -12.67
C LYS A 15 -1.65 -9.18 -12.20
N TYR A 16 -2.13 -7.94 -12.26
CA TYR A 16 -3.39 -7.52 -11.68
C TYR A 16 -4.58 -8.36 -12.16
N ASP A 17 -4.75 -8.49 -13.48
CA ASP A 17 -5.90 -9.20 -14.05
C ASP A 17 -5.91 -10.68 -13.64
N GLU A 18 -4.75 -11.35 -13.66
CA GLU A 18 -4.64 -12.76 -13.24
C GLU A 18 -4.96 -12.92 -11.75
N ILE A 19 -4.48 -12.01 -10.90
CA ILE A 19 -4.77 -12.03 -9.45
C ILE A 19 -6.26 -11.79 -9.20
N LEU A 20 -6.86 -10.81 -9.88
CA LEU A 20 -8.29 -10.51 -9.75
C LEU A 20 -9.15 -11.71 -10.17
N GLU A 21 -8.81 -12.34 -11.29
CA GLU A 21 -9.49 -13.56 -11.76
C GLU A 21 -9.45 -14.67 -10.70
N GLN A 22 -8.31 -14.89 -10.04
CA GLN A 22 -8.20 -15.90 -8.98
C GLN A 22 -9.07 -15.59 -7.76
N ILE A 23 -9.20 -14.32 -7.37
CA ILE A 23 -10.04 -13.90 -6.24
C ILE A 23 -11.52 -14.06 -6.58
N LEU A 24 -11.92 -13.63 -7.78
CA LEU A 24 -13.32 -13.76 -8.23
C LEU A 24 -13.71 -15.22 -8.42
N ALA A 25 -12.84 -16.04 -9.01
CA ALA A 25 -13.10 -17.48 -9.17
C ALA A 25 -13.22 -18.21 -7.82
N TYR A 26 -12.47 -17.80 -6.79
CA TYR A 26 -12.64 -18.32 -5.44
C TYR A 26 -13.99 -17.93 -4.84
N THR A 27 -14.43 -16.70 -5.08
CA THR A 27 -15.73 -16.20 -4.63
C THR A 27 -16.86 -17.02 -5.24
N ASP A 28 -16.84 -17.19 -6.58
CA ASP A 28 -17.82 -18.01 -7.28
C ASP A 28 -17.85 -19.46 -6.78
N TYR A 29 -16.67 -20.02 -6.48
CA TYR A 29 -16.55 -21.36 -5.89
C TYR A 29 -17.18 -21.43 -4.50
N CYS A 30 -16.91 -20.46 -3.62
CA CYS A 30 -17.51 -20.40 -2.29
C CYS A 30 -19.04 -20.27 -2.35
N ASP A 31 -19.56 -19.47 -3.29
CA ASP A 31 -21.00 -19.30 -3.45
C ASP A 31 -21.70 -20.58 -3.94
N GLU A 32 -21.05 -21.36 -4.81
CA GLU A 32 -21.62 -22.61 -5.36
C GLU A 32 -21.43 -23.82 -4.43
N PHE A 33 -20.26 -23.97 -3.82
CA PHE A 33 -19.84 -25.20 -3.13
C PHE A 33 -19.55 -25.02 -1.63
N GLY A 34 -19.31 -23.78 -1.18
CA GLY A 34 -18.68 -23.52 0.12
C GLY A 34 -17.21 -23.96 0.18
N ASP A 35 -16.53 -23.63 1.28
CA ASP A 35 -15.15 -24.05 1.55
C ASP A 35 -14.90 -24.21 3.07
N GLU A 36 -15.77 -24.98 3.74
CA GLU A 36 -15.78 -25.11 5.21
C GLU A 36 -14.46 -25.63 5.79
N ASP A 37 -13.70 -26.42 5.03
CA ASP A 37 -12.39 -26.97 5.42
C ASP A 37 -11.19 -26.15 4.91
N GLY A 38 -11.47 -25.05 4.20
CA GLY A 38 -10.48 -24.13 3.64
C GLY A 38 -9.56 -24.76 2.59
N GLU A 39 -9.97 -25.85 1.94
CA GLU A 39 -9.11 -26.52 0.95
C GLU A 39 -8.91 -25.64 -0.29
N GLU A 40 -9.96 -25.02 -0.82
CA GLU A 40 -9.84 -24.16 -1.99
C GLU A 40 -9.12 -22.86 -1.64
N TYR A 41 -9.39 -22.28 -0.47
CA TYR A 41 -8.66 -21.13 0.07
C TYR A 41 -7.15 -21.35 0.00
N ARG A 42 -6.66 -22.48 0.55
CA ARG A 42 -5.22 -22.79 0.56
C ARG A 42 -4.64 -22.94 -0.84
N LYS A 43 -5.42 -23.45 -1.81
CA LYS A 43 -4.97 -23.56 -3.20
C LYS A 43 -4.87 -22.19 -3.86
N VAL A 44 -5.87 -21.33 -3.67
CA VAL A 44 -5.87 -19.95 -4.17
C VAL A 44 -4.71 -19.18 -3.55
N GLU A 45 -4.52 -19.30 -2.24
CA GLU A 45 -3.40 -18.70 -1.51
C GLU A 45 -2.05 -19.10 -2.12
N GLN A 46 -1.82 -20.38 -2.39
CA GLN A 46 -0.59 -20.86 -3.03
C GLN A 46 -0.41 -20.33 -4.46
N ARG A 47 -1.50 -20.21 -5.24
CA ARG A 47 -1.45 -19.63 -6.59
C ARG A 47 -1.08 -18.15 -6.53
N LEU A 48 -1.74 -17.38 -5.67
CA LEU A 48 -1.48 -15.95 -5.47
C LEU A 48 -0.07 -15.69 -4.94
N ALA A 49 0.42 -16.51 -4.00
CA ALA A 49 1.79 -16.43 -3.50
C ALA A 49 2.81 -16.61 -4.64
N LYS A 50 2.55 -17.55 -5.57
CA LYS A 50 3.42 -17.82 -6.72
C LYS A 50 3.44 -16.67 -7.73
N ILE A 51 2.29 -16.05 -8.01
CA ILE A 51 2.17 -14.92 -8.96
C ILE A 51 2.80 -13.65 -8.37
N SER A 52 2.44 -13.33 -7.13
CA SER A 52 2.86 -12.09 -6.46
C SER A 52 4.29 -12.16 -5.94
N GLY A 53 4.73 -13.33 -5.48
CA GLY A 53 5.97 -13.52 -4.71
C GLY A 53 5.83 -13.06 -3.24
N LYS A 54 4.60 -12.90 -2.74
CA LYS A 54 4.33 -12.38 -1.39
C LYS A 54 3.91 -13.47 -0.41
N ASP A 55 4.07 -13.15 0.87
CA ASP A 55 3.43 -13.86 1.96
C ASP A 55 1.94 -13.51 1.99
N MET A 56 1.11 -14.51 1.70
CA MET A 56 -0.33 -14.33 1.56
C MET A 56 -1.08 -14.24 2.88
N SER A 57 -0.44 -14.60 4.01
CA SER A 57 -1.04 -14.48 5.34
C SER A 57 -1.37 -13.03 5.74
N LYS A 58 -0.81 -12.05 5.01
CA LYS A 58 -1.09 -10.62 5.17
C LYS A 58 -2.40 -10.17 4.52
N PHE A 59 -3.01 -11.01 3.71
CA PHE A 59 -4.19 -10.70 2.90
C PHE A 59 -5.34 -11.62 3.29
N SER A 60 -6.53 -11.05 3.52
CA SER A 60 -7.74 -11.83 3.76
C SER A 60 -8.47 -12.06 2.44
N LEU A 61 -8.45 -13.29 1.91
CA LEU A 61 -9.26 -13.67 0.74
C LEU A 61 -10.73 -13.93 1.09
N TYR A 62 -11.06 -13.96 2.39
CA TYR A 62 -12.41 -14.17 2.88
C TYR A 62 -13.10 -12.84 3.19
N GLU A 63 -12.42 -11.80 3.69
CA GLU A 63 -13.11 -10.58 4.16
C GLU A 63 -13.00 -9.40 3.19
N TRP A 64 -12.63 -9.64 1.92
CA TRP A 64 -12.46 -8.55 0.96
C TRP A 64 -13.77 -7.78 0.68
N TRP A 65 -14.93 -8.43 0.86
CA TRP A 65 -16.26 -7.81 0.73
C TRP A 65 -16.60 -6.86 1.89
N GLU A 66 -16.00 -7.03 3.07
CA GLU A 66 -16.11 -6.10 4.22
C GLU A 66 -15.03 -5.00 4.20
N ALA A 67 -13.98 -5.20 3.40
CA ALA A 67 -12.89 -4.26 3.20
C ALA A 67 -13.19 -3.31 2.03
N GLU A 68 -12.29 -3.26 1.03
CA GLU A 68 -12.36 -2.30 -0.08
C GLU A 68 -12.68 -2.96 -1.45
N GLY A 69 -13.08 -4.25 -1.48
CA GLY A 69 -13.42 -4.96 -2.73
C GLY A 69 -12.28 -5.81 -3.31
N ALA A 70 -12.63 -6.69 -4.25
CA ALA A 70 -11.71 -7.64 -4.88
C ALA A 70 -10.65 -6.94 -5.74
N GLU A 71 -11.00 -5.84 -6.39
CA GLU A 71 -10.11 -5.02 -7.21
C GLU A 71 -8.98 -4.41 -6.37
N ASN A 72 -9.31 -3.82 -5.22
CA ASN A 72 -8.32 -3.23 -4.34
C ASN A 72 -7.41 -4.30 -3.71
N LEU A 73 -7.98 -5.44 -3.31
CA LEU A 73 -7.20 -6.59 -2.84
C LEU A 73 -6.24 -7.10 -3.94
N ALA A 74 -6.73 -7.23 -5.17
CA ALA A 74 -5.92 -7.67 -6.29
C ALA A 74 -4.76 -6.72 -6.56
N PHE A 75 -5.02 -5.40 -6.52
CA PHE A 75 -3.98 -4.39 -6.65
C PHE A 75 -2.94 -4.49 -5.52
N ASP A 76 -3.38 -4.65 -4.28
CA ASP A 76 -2.47 -4.76 -3.13
C ASP A 76 -1.59 -5.99 -3.21
N ILE A 77 -2.11 -7.12 -3.66
CA ILE A 77 -1.32 -8.34 -3.88
C ILE A 77 -0.35 -8.13 -5.06
N ALA A 78 -0.78 -7.46 -6.13
CA ALA A 78 0.00 -7.25 -7.34
C ALA A 78 1.17 -6.26 -7.15
N LEU A 79 0.97 -5.20 -6.36
CA LEU A 79 1.95 -4.12 -6.18
C LEU A 79 3.19 -4.62 -5.43
N PRO A 80 4.42 -4.48 -5.95
CA PRO A 80 5.62 -4.91 -5.22
C PRO A 80 5.76 -4.25 -3.84
N GLU A 81 6.27 -5.00 -2.85
CA GLU A 81 6.53 -4.45 -1.51
C GLU A 81 7.63 -3.37 -1.53
N PRO A 82 7.53 -2.33 -0.69
CA PRO A 82 8.58 -1.34 -0.54
C PRO A 82 9.86 -1.98 0.00
N LYS A 83 11.02 -1.41 -0.37
CA LYS A 83 12.33 -1.96 -0.02
C LYS A 83 13.05 -1.10 1.01
N VAL A 84 13.96 -1.71 1.76
CA VAL A 84 14.93 -0.95 2.57
C VAL A 84 15.90 -0.25 1.61
N VAL A 85 16.05 1.06 1.79
CA VAL A 85 16.96 1.90 1.01
C VAL A 85 17.91 2.61 1.99
N PRO A 86 19.17 2.14 2.10
CA PRO A 86 20.08 2.57 3.17
C PRO A 86 20.51 4.04 3.04
N ASP A 87 20.56 4.56 1.82
CA ASP A 87 21.10 5.86 1.45
C ASP A 87 20.02 6.86 0.98
N ILE A 88 18.78 6.71 1.46
CA ILE A 88 17.71 7.69 1.18
C ILE A 88 18.19 9.09 1.58
N THR A 89 18.06 10.04 0.67
CA THR A 89 18.39 11.44 0.95
C THR A 89 17.23 12.17 1.61
N LYS A 90 17.53 13.29 2.27
CA LYS A 90 16.48 14.14 2.86
C LYS A 90 15.55 14.70 1.79
N ASP A 91 16.07 15.01 0.60
CA ASP A 91 15.27 15.52 -0.52
C ASP A 91 14.32 14.44 -1.06
N GLU A 92 14.77 13.17 -1.14
CA GLU A 92 13.89 12.05 -1.49
C GLU A 92 12.76 11.88 -0.46
N LEU A 93 13.08 11.96 0.83
CA LEU A 93 12.07 11.94 1.89
C LEU A 93 11.08 13.11 1.75
N SER A 94 11.56 14.33 1.46
CA SER A 94 10.69 15.49 1.25
C SER A 94 9.69 15.26 0.14
N VAL A 95 10.14 14.73 -1.01
CA VAL A 95 9.25 14.44 -2.15
C VAL A 95 8.18 13.41 -1.78
N ILE A 96 8.53 12.35 -1.02
CA ILE A 96 7.55 11.36 -0.55
C ILE A 96 6.49 12.05 0.30
N VAL A 97 6.90 12.78 1.34
CA VAL A 97 5.98 13.44 2.27
C VAL A 97 5.09 14.46 1.56
N GLU A 98 5.66 15.26 0.65
CA GLU A 98 4.91 16.22 -0.15
C GLU A 98 3.83 15.52 -1.00
N ARG A 99 4.15 14.39 -1.63
CA ARG A 99 3.17 13.59 -2.37
C ARG A 99 2.10 13.02 -1.45
N MET A 100 2.44 12.52 -0.27
CA MET A 100 1.45 12.00 0.68
C MET A 100 0.44 13.08 1.09
N LEU A 101 0.86 14.35 1.22
CA LEU A 101 0.00 15.47 1.62
C LEU A 101 -0.73 16.18 0.48
N ALA A 102 -0.21 16.15 -0.75
CA ALA A 102 -0.82 16.85 -1.89
C ALA A 102 -2.22 16.29 -2.25
N PRO A 103 -3.06 17.00 -3.01
CA PRO A 103 -4.22 16.37 -3.65
C PRO A 103 -3.81 15.20 -4.56
N VAL A 104 -4.71 14.25 -4.80
CA VAL A 104 -4.52 13.22 -5.83
C VAL A 104 -4.48 13.93 -7.19
N PRO A 105 -3.42 13.75 -8.01
CA PRO A 105 -3.38 14.34 -9.33
C PRO A 105 -4.36 13.62 -10.26
N GLU A 106 -4.78 14.31 -11.32
CA GLU A 106 -5.53 13.69 -12.41
C GLU A 106 -4.58 12.84 -13.27
N PHE A 107 -5.06 11.69 -13.74
CA PHE A 107 -4.32 10.77 -14.60
C PHE A 107 -5.11 10.54 -15.89
N ASP A 108 -4.42 10.51 -17.03
CA ASP A 108 -4.98 10.05 -18.31
C ASP A 108 -5.01 8.50 -18.42
N ASP A 109 -4.62 7.81 -17.36
CA ASP A 109 -4.51 6.35 -17.29
C ASP A 109 -5.44 5.81 -16.20
N ASP A 110 -6.46 5.07 -16.62
CA ASP A 110 -7.53 4.55 -15.74
C ASP A 110 -6.98 3.69 -14.58
N PHE A 111 -5.88 2.97 -14.80
CA PHE A 111 -5.29 2.11 -13.76
C PHE A 111 -4.59 2.95 -12.68
N LEU A 112 -3.89 4.01 -13.07
CA LEU A 112 -3.34 4.98 -12.12
C LEU A 112 -4.46 5.77 -11.43
N GLU A 113 -5.48 6.20 -12.16
CA GLU A 113 -6.63 6.91 -11.60
C GLU A 113 -7.33 6.07 -10.51
N ALA A 114 -7.54 4.78 -10.77
CA ALA A 114 -8.16 3.86 -9.83
C ALA A 114 -7.30 3.61 -8.56
N PHE A 115 -5.99 3.43 -8.72
CA PHE A 115 -5.16 2.87 -7.64
C PHE A 115 -4.12 3.81 -7.03
N TYR A 116 -3.93 5.02 -7.54
CA TYR A 116 -2.92 5.93 -6.96
C TYR A 116 -3.23 6.31 -5.51
N VAL A 117 -4.51 6.29 -5.14
CA VAL A 117 -4.95 6.51 -3.76
C VAL A 117 -4.37 5.47 -2.79
N ARG A 118 -4.25 4.20 -3.23
CA ARG A 118 -3.73 3.06 -2.47
C ARG A 118 -2.24 3.20 -2.15
N VAL A 119 -1.47 3.94 -2.95
CA VAL A 119 -0.03 4.10 -2.72
C VAL A 119 0.31 5.34 -1.90
N LYS A 120 -0.55 6.35 -1.95
CA LYS A 120 -0.27 7.71 -1.51
C LYS A 120 -0.57 7.97 -0.04
N PHE A 121 -1.71 7.51 0.46
CA PHE A 121 -2.17 7.95 1.78
C PHE A 121 -1.36 7.35 2.93
N ALA A 122 -1.40 8.05 4.07
CA ALA A 122 -0.82 7.58 5.32
C ALA A 122 -1.79 6.64 6.04
N CYS A 123 -2.12 5.50 5.43
CA CYS A 123 -2.92 4.44 6.03
C CYS A 123 -2.15 3.12 5.99
N GLU A 124 -2.56 2.17 6.83
CA GLU A 124 -1.94 0.85 6.88
C GLU A 124 -2.10 0.12 5.54
N GLY A 125 -1.01 -0.51 5.08
CA GLY A 125 -0.96 -1.18 3.78
C GLY A 125 -0.68 -0.26 2.59
N ALA A 126 -0.81 1.07 2.73
CA ALA A 126 -0.46 1.97 1.65
C ALA A 126 1.06 2.04 1.40
N TYR A 127 1.45 2.03 0.13
CA TYR A 127 2.86 1.84 -0.26
C TYR A 127 3.82 2.85 0.40
N PHE A 128 3.54 4.16 0.35
CA PHE A 128 4.45 5.13 0.95
C PHE A 128 4.46 5.09 2.47
N ALA A 129 3.33 4.75 3.11
CA ALA A 129 3.29 4.56 4.55
C ALA A 129 4.14 3.36 4.98
N GLU A 130 4.01 2.22 4.30
CA GLU A 130 4.82 1.03 4.56
C GLU A 130 6.30 1.27 4.22
N PHE A 131 6.60 2.05 3.18
CA PHE A 131 7.97 2.48 2.87
C PHE A 131 8.59 3.30 4.01
N LEU A 132 7.84 4.26 4.56
CA LEU A 132 8.30 5.09 5.67
C LEU A 132 8.39 4.29 6.98
N LYS A 133 7.45 3.39 7.26
CA LYS A 133 7.49 2.45 8.39
C LYS A 133 8.75 1.59 8.34
N LEU A 134 9.10 1.09 7.15
CA LEU A 134 10.29 0.26 6.94
C LEU A 134 11.60 1.04 7.08
N ASN A 135 11.70 2.23 6.47
CA ASN A 135 12.94 2.98 6.37
C ASN A 135 13.16 4.02 7.48
N PHE A 136 12.11 4.36 8.22
CA PHE A 136 12.11 5.34 9.31
C PHE A 136 11.40 4.79 10.56
N ALA A 137 11.49 3.49 10.81
CA ALA A 137 10.78 2.78 11.90
C ALA A 137 10.88 3.41 13.30
N LYS A 138 11.96 4.15 13.60
CA LYS A 138 12.17 4.80 14.90
C LYS A 138 11.40 6.12 15.08
N THR A 139 10.92 6.70 13.99
CA THR A 139 10.33 8.05 13.95
C THR A 139 8.99 8.09 13.23
N PHE A 140 8.72 7.14 12.35
CA PHE A 140 7.45 7.04 11.66
C PHE A 140 6.30 6.73 12.62
N SER A 141 5.20 7.44 12.44
CA SER A 141 3.90 7.19 13.05
C SER A 141 2.83 7.74 12.12
N PHE A 142 1.68 7.07 12.03
CA PHE A 142 0.54 7.53 11.25
C PHE A 142 0.01 8.89 11.75
N GLU A 143 0.10 9.15 13.05
CA GLU A 143 -0.28 10.43 13.69
C GLU A 143 0.46 11.66 13.13
N LEU A 144 1.56 11.47 12.40
CA LEU A 144 2.26 12.57 11.75
C LEU A 144 1.44 13.20 10.62
N PHE A 145 0.51 12.43 10.03
CA PHE A 145 -0.32 12.83 8.91
C PHE A 145 -1.76 13.13 9.34
N GLU A 146 -2.04 13.09 10.64
CA GLU A 146 -3.35 13.40 11.21
C GLU A 146 -3.41 14.84 11.74
N ARG A 147 -4.63 15.38 11.83
CA ARG A 147 -4.86 16.68 12.45
C ARG A 147 -4.68 16.56 13.97
N ARG A 148 -3.84 17.42 14.55
CA ARG A 148 -3.55 17.41 15.99
C ARG A 148 -3.49 18.81 16.58
N GLU A 149 -3.57 18.88 17.90
CA GLU A 149 -3.42 20.15 18.61
C GLU A 149 -1.95 20.55 18.67
N ILE A 150 -1.64 21.74 18.16
CA ILE A 150 -0.30 22.33 18.20
C ILE A 150 -0.44 23.76 18.68
N GLU A 151 0.15 24.07 19.83
CA GLU A 151 0.09 25.40 20.46
C GLU A 151 -1.37 25.90 20.65
N GLY A 152 -2.29 24.99 21.01
CA GLY A 152 -3.70 25.31 21.20
C GLY A 152 -4.54 25.36 19.92
N VAL A 153 -3.96 25.04 18.77
CA VAL A 153 -4.66 25.07 17.46
C VAL A 153 -4.69 23.68 16.83
N MET A 154 -5.90 23.23 16.47
CA MET A 154 -6.09 21.98 15.71
C MET A 154 -5.66 22.18 14.26
N ARG A 155 -4.50 21.65 13.87
CA ARG A 155 -3.95 21.72 12.50
C ARG A 155 -3.20 20.44 12.12
N GLU A 156 -2.94 20.29 10.83
CA GLU A 156 -2.04 19.27 10.32
C GLU A 156 -0.58 19.77 10.37
N LEU A 157 0.36 18.83 10.39
CA LEU A 157 1.78 19.15 10.21
C LEU A 157 2.06 19.46 8.75
N SER A 158 2.92 20.46 8.51
CA SER A 158 3.47 20.71 7.18
C SER A 158 4.46 19.62 6.76
N ALA A 159 4.69 19.48 5.45
CA ALA A 159 5.67 18.54 4.92
C ALA A 159 7.05 18.70 5.59
N ASN A 160 7.50 19.95 5.77
CA ASN A 160 8.77 20.27 6.43
C ASN A 160 8.83 19.81 7.89
N GLU A 161 7.73 19.92 8.64
CA GLU A 161 7.65 19.44 10.02
C GLU A 161 7.74 17.91 10.08
N ILE A 162 6.99 17.21 9.24
CA ILE A 162 7.02 15.75 9.14
C ILE A 162 8.41 15.27 8.75
N VAL A 163 9.02 15.85 7.70
CA VAL A 163 10.39 15.53 7.27
C VAL A 163 11.39 15.72 8.41
N LYS A 164 11.29 16.81 9.17
CA LYS A 164 12.18 17.06 10.30
C LYS A 164 12.04 16.00 11.40
N ILE A 165 10.81 15.57 11.71
CA ILE A 165 10.54 14.52 12.70
C ILE A 165 11.10 13.17 12.22
N LEU A 166 10.78 12.78 10.98
CA LEU A 166 11.23 11.53 10.39
C LEU A 166 12.76 11.46 10.31
N TRP A 167 13.41 12.54 9.87
CA TRP A 167 14.86 12.62 9.72
C TRP A 167 15.61 12.71 11.05
N GLY A 168 15.00 13.29 12.09
CA GLY A 168 15.67 13.71 13.32
C GLY A 168 16.35 12.61 14.16
N LYS A 169 16.07 11.33 13.91
CA LYS A 169 16.75 10.19 14.57
C LYS A 169 17.43 9.23 13.60
N ARG A 170 17.63 9.63 12.34
CA ARG A 170 18.47 8.91 11.39
C ARG A 170 19.93 9.22 11.74
N GLY A 171 20.42 8.53 12.76
CA GLY A 171 21.82 8.56 13.19
C GLY A 171 22.73 7.88 12.18
#